data_AF-A0A376RID1-F1
#
_entry.id   AF-A0A376RID1-F1
#
_cell.length_a   1.000
_cell.length_b   1.000
_cell.length_c   1.000
_cell.angle_alpha   90.00
_cell.angle_beta   90.00
_cell.angle_gamma   90.00
#
_symmetry.space_group_name_H-M   'P 1'
#
loop_
_entity.id
_entity.type
_entity.pdbx_description
1 polymer ?
#
loop_
_entity_poly.entity_id
_entity_poly.type
_entity_poly.pdbx_seq_one_letter_code
_entity_poly.pdbx_strand_id
1 'polypeptide(L)'
;MTITPATHAISINPATGEQLSVLPWAGADDIENALQLAAAGFRDWRETNIDYRAEKLRDIGKALRARSEEMAQMITREMGKPINQARAEVAKSANLCDWYAEHGPAMLKAEPTLVENQQAVIEYRPLGTILAIMPWNFPLWQVMRGAVPIILAGNGYLLKHAPNVMGCAQLIAQVFKDAGIPQGVYGWLNADNDGVSQMIKDSRIAAVTVTGSVRAGAAIGAQAGAALKKCVLELGGSDPFIVLNDADLELAVKAAVAGRYQNTGQVCAAAKRFIIEEGIASAFTERFVAAAAALKMGDPRDEENALGPMARFDLRDELHHQVEKTLAQGARLLLGGEKMAGAGNYYPPTVSGECYPRNDRVSGRNVWPRCGNHHCERCRTCTGTG
;
A
#
# COMPACT_ATOMS: atom_id res chain seq x y z
N MET A 1 -2.21 10.14 -30.92
CA MET A 1 -1.64 10.76 -29.70
C MET A 1 -0.42 9.96 -29.28
N THR A 2 0.65 10.61 -28.83
CA THR A 2 1.85 9.93 -28.33
C THR A 2 1.54 9.28 -26.98
N ILE A 3 1.85 7.99 -26.83
CA ILE A 3 1.71 7.27 -25.56
C ILE A 3 2.82 7.74 -24.63
N THR A 4 2.44 8.39 -23.53
CA THR A 4 3.36 8.90 -22.51
C THR A 4 2.71 8.79 -21.13
N PRO A 5 3.48 8.81 -20.03
CA PRO A 5 2.93 8.93 -18.68
C PRO A 5 2.10 10.20 -18.43
N ALA A 6 2.18 11.20 -19.32
CA ALA A 6 1.34 12.40 -19.25
C ALA A 6 -0.05 12.17 -19.86
N THR A 7 -0.20 11.22 -20.79
CA THR A 7 -1.44 10.98 -21.54
C THR A 7 -2.11 9.65 -21.19
N HIS A 8 -1.37 8.71 -20.59
CA HIS A 8 -1.84 7.35 -20.30
C HIS A 8 -1.31 6.82 -18.97
N ALA A 9 -2.11 5.95 -18.35
CA ALA A 9 -1.65 4.97 -17.40
C ALA A 9 -0.95 3.82 -18.15
N ILE A 10 0.26 3.47 -17.73
CA ILE A 10 1.08 2.44 -18.39
C ILE A 10 1.44 1.38 -17.35
N SER A 11 1.07 0.13 -17.62
CA SER A 11 1.49 -1.01 -16.82
C SER A 11 2.63 -1.72 -17.56
N ILE A 12 3.73 -1.97 -16.85
CA ILE A 12 4.94 -2.60 -17.36
C ILE A 12 5.25 -3.77 -16.45
N ASN A 13 5.51 -4.94 -17.00
CA ASN A 13 5.98 -6.08 -16.22
C ASN A 13 7.39 -5.79 -15.71
N PRO A 14 7.59 -5.62 -14.40
CA PRO A 14 8.90 -5.26 -13.87
C PRO A 14 9.92 -6.40 -13.98
N ALA A 15 9.51 -7.66 -14.18
CA ALA A 15 10.43 -8.78 -14.33
C ALA A 15 11.09 -8.81 -15.72
N THR A 16 10.39 -8.28 -16.74
CA THR A 16 10.82 -8.38 -18.15
C THR A 16 11.03 -7.02 -18.83
N GLY A 17 10.47 -5.94 -18.28
CA GLY A 17 10.41 -4.62 -18.93
C GLY A 17 9.34 -4.51 -20.03
N GLU A 18 8.54 -5.57 -20.24
CA GLU A 18 7.51 -5.61 -21.27
C GLU A 18 6.31 -4.73 -20.90
N GLN A 19 5.83 -3.91 -21.84
CA GLN A 19 4.61 -3.15 -21.66
C GLN A 19 3.38 -4.08 -21.70
N LEU A 20 2.56 -4.05 -20.66
CA LEU A 20 1.38 -4.90 -20.51
C LEU A 20 0.10 -4.22 -21.00
N SER A 21 -0.08 -2.96 -20.62
CA SER A 21 -1.30 -2.21 -20.94
C SER A 21 -1.02 -0.72 -21.00
N VAL A 22 -1.83 -0.03 -21.79
CA VAL A 22 -1.83 1.42 -21.96
C VAL A 22 -3.28 1.86 -21.97
N LEU A 23 -3.66 2.67 -20.98
CA LEU A 23 -5.02 3.20 -20.86
C LEU A 23 -4.98 4.72 -20.86
N PRO A 24 -5.74 5.40 -21.72
CA PRO A 24 -5.83 6.86 -21.67
C PRO A 24 -6.41 7.29 -20.33
N TRP A 25 -6.02 8.49 -19.88
CA TRP A 25 -6.67 9.10 -18.73
C TRP A 25 -8.16 9.36 -19.03
N ALA A 26 -8.98 9.23 -17.99
CA ALA A 26 -10.40 9.55 -18.04
C ALA A 26 -10.61 11.01 -18.46
N GLY A 27 -11.51 11.22 -19.41
CA GLY A 27 -11.93 12.56 -19.83
C GLY A 27 -12.94 13.18 -18.86
N ALA A 28 -13.34 14.43 -19.14
CA ALA A 28 -14.33 15.13 -18.34
C ALA A 28 -15.67 14.38 -18.23
N ASP A 29 -16.14 13.78 -19.33
CA ASP A 29 -17.38 13.01 -19.36
C ASP A 29 -17.27 11.72 -18.54
N ASP A 30 -16.11 11.05 -18.55
CA ASP A 30 -15.87 9.85 -17.74
C ASP A 30 -15.89 10.18 -16.24
N ILE A 31 -15.28 11.31 -15.85
CA ILE A 31 -15.27 11.81 -14.47
C ILE A 31 -16.69 12.13 -14.02
N GLU A 32 -17.46 12.87 -14.83
CA GLU A 32 -18.83 13.22 -14.51
C GLU A 32 -19.72 11.98 -14.37
N ASN A 33 -19.62 11.04 -15.32
CA ASN A 33 -20.36 9.78 -15.27
C ASN A 33 -20.02 8.97 -14.01
N ALA A 34 -18.73 8.89 -13.64
CA ALA A 34 -18.31 8.20 -12.42
C ALA A 34 -18.89 8.85 -11.15
N LEU A 35 -18.92 10.19 -11.09
CA LEU A 35 -19.48 10.92 -9.96
C LEU A 35 -21.01 10.79 -9.87
N GLN A 36 -21.72 10.81 -11.01
CA GLN A 36 -23.16 10.58 -11.07
C GLN A 36 -23.53 9.18 -10.60
N LEU A 37 -22.84 8.16 -11.12
CA LEU A 37 -23.05 6.77 -10.72
C LEU A 37 -22.76 6.58 -9.24
N ALA A 38 -21.66 7.12 -8.73
CA ALA A 38 -21.31 6.99 -7.32
C ALA A 38 -22.34 7.67 -6.40
N ALA A 39 -22.83 8.86 -6.78
CA ALA A 39 -23.87 9.56 -6.02
C ALA A 39 -25.21 8.80 -6.03
N ALA A 40 -25.59 8.21 -7.16
CA ALA A 40 -26.79 7.39 -7.26
C ALA A 40 -26.67 6.09 -6.45
N GLY A 41 -25.55 5.37 -6.59
CA GLY A 41 -25.28 4.16 -5.83
C GLY A 41 -25.26 4.42 -4.33
N PHE A 42 -24.64 5.51 -3.87
CA PHE A 42 -24.68 5.90 -2.46
C PHE A 42 -26.11 6.16 -1.95
N ARG A 43 -26.93 6.90 -2.71
CA ARG A 43 -28.31 7.24 -2.31
C ARG A 43 -29.16 6.00 -2.07
N ASP A 44 -29.00 4.96 -2.88
CA ASP A 44 -29.76 3.72 -2.70
C ASP A 44 -29.12 2.84 -1.61
N TRP A 45 -27.78 2.80 -1.56
CA TRP A 45 -27.04 1.95 -0.63
C TRP A 45 -27.20 2.36 0.84
N ARG A 46 -27.27 3.66 1.13
CA ARG A 46 -27.46 4.17 2.50
C ARG A 46 -28.77 3.73 3.15
N GLU A 47 -29.78 3.38 2.35
CA GLU A 47 -31.10 2.93 2.83
C GLU A 47 -31.16 1.41 3.06
N THR A 48 -30.11 0.67 2.72
CA THR A 48 -30.03 -0.77 2.97
C THR A 48 -29.88 -1.06 4.46
N ASN A 49 -30.29 -2.26 4.90
CA ASN A 49 -29.99 -2.72 6.25
C ASN A 49 -28.56 -3.26 6.35
N ILE A 50 -28.01 -3.29 7.57
CA ILE A 50 -26.61 -3.68 7.81
C ILE A 50 -26.33 -5.15 7.53
N ASP A 51 -27.31 -6.03 7.73
CA ASP A 51 -27.18 -7.47 7.51
C ASP A 51 -27.02 -7.79 6.03
N TYR A 52 -27.77 -7.11 5.16
CA TYR A 52 -27.63 -7.18 3.71
C TYR A 52 -26.24 -6.71 3.26
N ARG A 53 -25.73 -5.62 3.84
CA ARG A 53 -24.37 -5.15 3.54
C ARG A 53 -23.31 -6.16 3.99
N ALA A 54 -23.50 -6.77 5.16
CA ALA A 54 -22.61 -7.83 5.64
C ALA A 54 -22.65 -9.08 4.76
N GLU A 55 -23.83 -9.50 4.29
CA GLU A 55 -23.97 -10.57 3.30
C GLU A 55 -23.22 -10.24 2.01
N LYS A 56 -23.36 -9.01 1.50
CA LYS A 56 -22.63 -8.54 0.33
C LYS A 56 -21.11 -8.54 0.52
N LEU A 57 -20.60 -8.29 1.73
CA LEU A 57 -19.19 -8.50 2.02
C LEU A 57 -18.78 -9.98 1.90
N ARG A 58 -19.58 -10.92 2.40
CA ARG A 58 -19.30 -12.36 2.23
C ARG A 58 -19.30 -12.75 0.75
N ASP A 59 -20.20 -12.18 -0.05
CA ASP A 59 -20.24 -12.38 -1.50
C ASP A 59 -18.93 -11.89 -2.17
N ILE A 60 -18.39 -10.74 -1.76
CA ILE A 60 -17.09 -10.26 -2.23
C ILE A 60 -15.97 -11.24 -1.86
N GLY A 61 -15.95 -11.72 -0.60
CA GLY A 61 -14.99 -12.72 -0.15
C GLY A 61 -15.05 -14.01 -0.97
N LYS A 62 -16.26 -14.48 -1.30
CA LYS A 62 -16.48 -15.64 -2.17
C LYS A 62 -16.00 -15.39 -3.61
N ALA A 63 -16.32 -14.23 -4.18
CA ALA A 63 -15.90 -13.86 -5.54
C ALA A 63 -14.36 -13.75 -5.65
N LEU A 64 -13.70 -13.17 -4.64
CA LEU A 64 -12.22 -13.13 -4.58
C LEU A 64 -11.62 -14.53 -4.55
N ARG A 65 -12.15 -15.44 -3.73
CA ARG A 65 -11.66 -16.82 -3.65
C ARG A 65 -11.82 -17.55 -4.99
N ALA A 66 -12.94 -17.34 -5.67
CA ALA A 66 -13.21 -17.92 -6.99
C ALA A 66 -12.22 -17.45 -8.07
N ARG A 67 -11.68 -16.22 -7.95
CA ARG A 67 -10.69 -15.63 -8.87
C ARG A 67 -9.29 -15.54 -8.26
N SER A 68 -8.99 -16.39 -7.28
CA SER A 68 -7.81 -16.19 -6.43
C SER A 68 -6.49 -16.22 -7.18
N GLU A 69 -6.31 -17.23 -8.03
CA GLU A 69 -5.10 -17.37 -8.85
C GLU A 69 -5.02 -16.30 -9.94
N GLU A 70 -6.14 -15.98 -10.62
CA GLU A 70 -6.21 -14.92 -11.63
C GLU A 70 -5.74 -13.57 -11.04
N MET A 71 -6.25 -13.23 -9.86
CA MET A 71 -5.86 -12.01 -9.15
C MET A 71 -4.38 -12.06 -8.72
N ALA A 72 -3.91 -13.16 -8.12
CA ALA A 72 -2.52 -13.29 -7.68
C ALA A 72 -1.53 -13.15 -8.86
N GLN A 73 -1.83 -13.78 -10.00
CA GLN A 73 -1.04 -13.68 -11.21
C GLN A 73 -1.00 -12.25 -11.76
N MET A 74 -2.12 -11.52 -11.74
CA MET A 74 -2.15 -10.12 -12.17
C MET A 74 -1.27 -9.23 -11.27
N ILE A 75 -1.36 -9.40 -9.95
CA ILE A 75 -0.51 -8.68 -8.98
C ILE A 75 0.96 -8.94 -9.29
N THR A 76 1.36 -10.19 -9.43
CA THR A 76 2.74 -10.57 -9.76
C THR A 76 3.17 -9.99 -11.11
N ARG A 77 2.32 -10.04 -12.12
CA ARG A 77 2.62 -9.57 -13.48
C ARG A 77 2.80 -8.06 -13.55
N GLU A 78 1.94 -7.28 -12.91
CA GLU A 78 1.95 -5.81 -13.01
C GLU A 78 2.95 -5.12 -12.06
N MET A 79 3.28 -5.73 -10.91
CA MET A 79 4.15 -5.08 -9.92
C MET A 79 5.24 -5.97 -9.31
N GLY A 80 5.39 -7.21 -9.77
CA GLY A 80 6.60 -8.02 -9.51
C GLY A 80 6.64 -8.73 -8.16
N LYS A 81 5.54 -8.75 -7.41
CA LYS A 81 5.48 -9.46 -6.13
C LYS A 81 5.62 -10.97 -6.33
N PRO A 82 6.44 -11.68 -5.53
CA PRO A 82 6.51 -13.14 -5.55
C PRO A 82 5.12 -13.77 -5.42
N ILE A 83 4.81 -14.76 -6.27
CA ILE A 83 3.46 -15.29 -6.45
C ILE A 83 2.84 -15.83 -5.15
N ASN A 84 3.65 -16.45 -4.29
CA ASN A 84 3.20 -16.94 -2.99
C ASN A 84 2.74 -15.80 -2.06
N GLN A 85 3.39 -14.63 -2.14
CA GLN A 85 2.98 -13.45 -1.38
C GLN A 85 1.75 -12.77 -2.01
N ALA A 86 1.60 -12.82 -3.34
CA ALA A 86 0.40 -12.34 -4.01
C ALA A 86 -0.84 -13.20 -3.67
N ARG A 87 -0.71 -14.53 -3.66
CA ARG A 87 -1.75 -15.45 -3.19
C ARG A 87 -2.13 -15.18 -1.73
N ALA A 88 -1.14 -14.96 -0.86
CA ALA A 88 -1.38 -14.58 0.53
C ALA A 88 -2.12 -13.24 0.65
N GLU A 89 -1.82 -12.25 -0.21
CA GLU A 89 -2.56 -10.98 -0.27
C GLU A 89 -4.04 -11.21 -0.61
N VAL A 90 -4.34 -12.07 -1.60
CA VAL A 90 -5.71 -12.42 -1.97
C VAL A 90 -6.44 -13.10 -0.82
N ALA A 91 -5.83 -14.12 -0.22
CA ALA A 91 -6.41 -14.83 0.93
C ALA A 91 -6.72 -13.88 2.10
N LYS A 92 -5.77 -13.00 2.43
CA LYS A 92 -5.94 -11.99 3.49
C LYS A 92 -7.09 -11.03 3.17
N SER A 93 -7.22 -10.61 1.92
CA SER A 93 -8.26 -9.69 1.47
C SER A 93 -9.66 -10.32 1.49
N ALA A 94 -9.78 -11.60 1.11
CA ALA A 94 -11.03 -12.35 1.24
C ALA A 94 -11.43 -12.55 2.70
N ASN A 95 -10.47 -12.91 3.57
CA ASN A 95 -10.72 -13.09 5.00
C ASN A 95 -11.14 -11.79 5.70
N LEU A 96 -10.65 -10.63 5.25
CA LEU A 96 -11.08 -9.33 5.74
C LEU A 96 -12.58 -9.09 5.51
N CYS A 97 -13.09 -9.54 4.36
CA CYS A 97 -14.51 -9.40 4.03
C CYS A 97 -15.37 -10.18 5.03
N ASP A 98 -14.99 -11.43 5.32
CA ASP A 98 -15.72 -12.26 6.29
C ASP A 98 -15.61 -11.70 7.71
N TRP A 99 -14.42 -11.24 8.11
CA TRP A 99 -14.21 -10.65 9.43
C TRP A 99 -15.10 -9.43 9.66
N TYR A 100 -15.19 -8.52 8.69
CA TYR A 100 -16.10 -7.37 8.79
C TYR A 100 -17.57 -7.75 8.65
N ALA A 101 -17.91 -8.77 7.86
CA ALA A 101 -19.29 -9.27 7.78
C ALA A 101 -19.76 -9.87 9.12
N GLU A 102 -18.87 -10.49 9.87
CA GLU A 102 -19.15 -11.08 11.18
C GLU A 102 -19.16 -10.02 12.29
N HIS A 103 -18.08 -9.25 12.42
CA HIS A 103 -17.87 -8.37 13.57
C HIS A 103 -18.33 -6.93 13.34
N GLY A 104 -18.34 -6.48 12.09
CA GLY A 104 -18.63 -5.09 11.75
C GLY A 104 -20.05 -4.61 12.08
N PRO A 105 -21.12 -5.43 11.94
CA PRO A 105 -22.47 -5.00 12.31
C PRO A 105 -22.60 -4.52 13.77
N ALA A 106 -21.89 -5.15 14.71
CA ALA A 106 -21.91 -4.76 16.11
C ALA A 106 -21.23 -3.39 16.34
N MET A 107 -20.24 -3.02 15.53
CA MET A 107 -19.49 -1.77 15.64
C MET A 107 -20.32 -0.54 15.26
N LEU A 108 -21.44 -0.72 14.57
CA LEU A 108 -22.31 0.36 14.10
C LEU A 108 -23.62 0.47 14.89
N LYS A 109 -23.73 -0.26 16.01
CA LYS A 109 -24.86 -0.09 16.94
C LYS A 109 -24.79 1.27 17.61
N ALA A 110 -25.96 1.85 17.86
CA ALA A 110 -26.05 3.12 18.56
C ALA A 110 -25.46 3.00 19.97
N GLU A 111 -24.64 3.97 20.37
CA GLU A 111 -24.07 4.02 21.71
C GLU A 111 -24.98 4.84 22.64
N PRO A 112 -25.25 4.36 23.87
CA PRO A 112 -25.94 5.14 24.86
C PRO A 112 -25.05 6.29 25.36
N THR A 113 -25.67 7.35 25.86
CA THR A 113 -24.95 8.47 26.49
C THR A 113 -25.24 8.53 27.99
N LEU A 114 -24.55 9.44 28.68
CA LEU A 114 -24.82 9.73 30.10
C LEU A 114 -26.05 10.62 30.31
N VAL A 115 -26.76 11.04 29.25
CA VAL A 115 -28.00 11.81 29.38
C VAL A 115 -29.08 10.94 30.00
N GLU A 116 -29.73 11.47 31.03
CA GLU A 116 -30.76 10.76 31.78
C GLU A 116 -31.92 10.27 30.90
N ASN A 117 -32.59 9.21 31.36
CA ASN A 117 -33.79 8.64 30.73
C ASN A 117 -33.59 8.21 29.26
N GLN A 118 -32.37 7.82 28.89
CA GLN A 118 -32.00 7.34 27.55
C GLN A 118 -32.42 8.30 26.42
N GLN A 119 -32.45 9.62 26.69
CA GLN A 119 -32.93 10.62 25.73
C GLN A 119 -31.92 10.95 24.62
N ALA A 120 -30.67 10.50 24.73
CA ALA A 120 -29.65 10.74 23.72
C ALA A 120 -28.80 9.51 23.43
N VAL A 121 -28.53 9.30 22.14
CA VAL A 121 -27.70 8.22 21.60
C VAL A 121 -26.73 8.78 20.57
N ILE A 122 -25.62 8.08 20.33
CA ILE A 122 -24.70 8.33 19.23
C ILE A 122 -24.97 7.32 18.13
N GLU A 123 -25.25 7.81 16.93
CA GLU A 123 -25.60 6.98 15.77
C GLU A 123 -24.51 7.08 14.69
N TYR A 124 -24.10 5.93 14.15
CA TYR A 124 -23.09 5.86 13.09
C TYR A 124 -23.75 5.82 11.71
N ARG A 125 -23.99 7.00 11.14
CA ARG A 125 -24.61 7.14 9.82
C ARG A 125 -23.56 7.23 8.71
N PRO A 126 -23.86 6.72 7.50
CA PRO A 126 -22.96 6.88 6.36
C PRO A 126 -22.79 8.36 6.00
N LEU A 127 -21.60 8.70 5.50
CA LEU A 127 -21.20 10.05 5.16
C LEU A 127 -21.49 10.40 3.70
N GLY A 128 -21.25 9.46 2.77
CA GLY A 128 -21.37 9.71 1.34
C GLY A 128 -20.45 8.81 0.50
N THR A 129 -20.13 9.25 -0.71
CA THR A 129 -19.10 8.59 -1.52
C THR A 129 -17.71 9.00 -1.03
N ILE A 130 -16.85 8.01 -0.80
CA ILE A 130 -15.47 8.21 -0.38
C ILE A 130 -14.55 8.04 -1.58
N LEU A 131 -13.76 9.07 -1.90
CA LEU A 131 -12.72 8.99 -2.92
C LEU A 131 -11.47 8.34 -2.32
N ALA A 132 -10.98 7.28 -2.95
CA ALA A 132 -9.86 6.50 -2.47
C ALA A 132 -8.69 6.52 -3.45
N ILE A 133 -7.54 7.02 -2.99
CA ILE A 133 -6.30 7.09 -3.77
C ILE A 133 -5.35 6.01 -3.25
N MET A 134 -5.10 4.98 -4.07
CA MET A 134 -4.44 3.74 -3.61
C MET A 134 -3.13 3.43 -4.36
N PRO A 135 -2.11 2.87 -3.68
CA PRO A 135 -0.79 2.62 -4.22
C PRO A 135 -0.69 1.24 -4.88
N TRP A 136 0.41 0.97 -5.56
CA TRP A 136 0.65 -0.28 -6.30
C TRP A 136 1.21 -1.44 -5.46
N ASN A 137 1.70 -1.20 -4.24
CA ASN A 137 2.51 -2.20 -3.53
C ASN A 137 1.70 -3.38 -2.96
N PHE A 138 0.41 -3.16 -2.71
CA PHE A 138 -0.58 -4.18 -2.33
C PHE A 138 -1.87 -3.81 -3.05
N PRO A 139 -1.94 -4.03 -4.37
CA PRO A 139 -2.97 -3.43 -5.21
C PRO A 139 -4.38 -3.93 -4.85
N LEU A 140 -4.51 -5.14 -4.32
CA LEU A 140 -5.79 -5.65 -3.82
C LEU A 140 -5.99 -5.27 -2.35
N TRP A 141 -5.05 -5.61 -1.48
CA TRP A 141 -5.24 -5.47 -0.03
C TRP A 141 -5.45 -4.02 0.38
N GLN A 142 -4.81 -3.04 -0.27
CA GLN A 142 -5.03 -1.63 0.06
C GLN A 142 -6.43 -1.16 -0.29
N VAL A 143 -6.94 -1.60 -1.43
CA VAL A 143 -8.32 -1.30 -1.84
C VAL A 143 -9.29 -1.94 -0.86
N MET A 144 -9.13 -3.24 -0.57
CA MET A 144 -10.05 -3.98 0.31
C MET A 144 -10.01 -3.49 1.76
N ARG A 145 -8.82 -3.11 2.27
CA ARG A 145 -8.63 -2.55 3.62
C ARG A 145 -9.50 -1.32 3.87
N GLY A 146 -9.69 -0.47 2.86
CA GLY A 146 -10.59 0.68 2.92
C GLY A 146 -12.02 0.35 2.51
N ALA A 147 -12.19 -0.29 1.34
CA ALA A 147 -13.50 -0.49 0.73
C ALA A 147 -14.44 -1.33 1.59
N VAL A 148 -13.95 -2.40 2.23
CA VAL A 148 -14.77 -3.32 3.03
C VAL A 148 -15.49 -2.59 4.19
N PRO A 149 -14.78 -1.91 5.13
CA PRO A 149 -15.45 -1.17 6.19
C PRO A 149 -16.25 0.04 5.69
N ILE A 150 -15.77 0.74 4.65
CA ILE A 150 -16.47 1.91 4.09
C ILE A 150 -17.85 1.51 3.55
N ILE A 151 -17.91 0.43 2.77
CA ILE A 151 -19.15 -0.08 2.17
C ILE A 151 -20.08 -0.63 3.26
N LEU A 152 -19.55 -1.36 4.27
CA LEU A 152 -20.36 -1.85 5.39
C LEU A 152 -21.01 -0.71 6.19
N ALA A 153 -20.31 0.41 6.34
CA ALA A 153 -20.85 1.61 6.97
C ALA A 153 -21.92 2.33 6.14
N GLY A 154 -22.23 1.85 4.92
CA GLY A 154 -23.28 2.38 4.05
C GLY A 154 -22.79 3.46 3.08
N ASN A 155 -21.49 3.61 2.89
CA ASN A 155 -20.89 4.60 1.99
C ASN A 155 -20.66 4.02 0.58
N GLY A 156 -20.51 4.92 -0.40
CA GLY A 156 -19.93 4.57 -1.70
C GLY A 156 -18.40 4.63 -1.68
N TYR A 157 -17.74 3.91 -2.59
CA TYR A 157 -16.27 3.86 -2.71
C TYR A 157 -15.86 4.07 -4.17
N LEU A 158 -15.20 5.21 -4.47
CA LEU A 158 -14.69 5.54 -5.79
C LEU A 158 -13.16 5.47 -5.78
N LEU A 159 -12.60 4.48 -6.48
CA LEU A 159 -11.16 4.21 -6.53
C LEU A 159 -10.47 5.02 -7.64
N LYS A 160 -9.39 5.70 -7.29
CA LYS A 160 -8.31 6.05 -8.21
C LYS A 160 -7.07 5.25 -7.84
N HIS A 161 -6.68 4.31 -8.68
CA HIS A 161 -5.54 3.43 -8.39
C HIS A 161 -4.20 3.97 -8.94
N ALA A 162 -3.11 3.28 -8.62
CA ALA A 162 -1.80 3.59 -9.15
C ALA A 162 -1.74 3.18 -10.64
N PRO A 163 -1.16 4.02 -11.51
CA PRO A 163 -1.29 3.85 -12.96
C PRO A 163 -0.58 2.63 -13.54
N ASN A 164 0.27 1.97 -12.76
CA ASN A 164 1.01 0.77 -13.16
C ASN A 164 0.31 -0.54 -12.78
N VAL A 165 -0.91 -0.50 -12.23
CA VAL A 165 -1.68 -1.68 -11.77
C VAL A 165 -3.14 -1.64 -12.26
N MET A 166 -3.34 -1.25 -13.51
CA MET A 166 -4.68 -1.06 -14.07
C MET A 166 -5.41 -2.37 -14.33
N GLY A 167 -4.70 -3.45 -14.66
CA GLY A 167 -5.26 -4.79 -14.74
C GLY A 167 -5.80 -5.27 -13.39
N CYS A 168 -5.08 -4.99 -12.30
CA CYS A 168 -5.57 -5.22 -10.94
C CYS A 168 -6.86 -4.42 -10.67
N ALA A 169 -6.88 -3.12 -11.01
CA ALA A 169 -8.07 -2.28 -10.81
C ALA A 169 -9.31 -2.83 -11.54
N GLN A 170 -9.13 -3.29 -12.79
CA GLN A 170 -10.18 -3.91 -13.60
C GLN A 170 -10.67 -5.24 -12.99
N LEU A 171 -9.76 -6.12 -12.57
CA LEU A 171 -10.12 -7.39 -11.93
C LEU A 171 -10.84 -7.17 -10.60
N ILE A 172 -10.43 -6.17 -9.80
CA ILE A 172 -11.14 -5.81 -8.58
C ILE A 172 -12.56 -5.36 -8.92
N ALA A 173 -12.75 -4.50 -9.92
CA ALA A 173 -14.10 -4.10 -10.34
C ALA A 173 -14.96 -5.30 -10.78
N GLN A 174 -14.37 -6.28 -11.46
CA GLN A 174 -15.07 -7.51 -11.83
C GLN A 174 -15.46 -8.35 -10.60
N VAL A 175 -14.61 -8.42 -9.58
CA VAL A 175 -14.93 -9.08 -8.30
C VAL A 175 -16.14 -8.43 -7.61
N PHE A 176 -16.18 -7.10 -7.52
CA PHE A 176 -17.33 -6.38 -6.93
C PHE A 176 -18.61 -6.63 -7.74
N LYS A 177 -18.50 -6.66 -9.08
CA LYS A 177 -19.62 -6.99 -9.96
C LYS A 177 -20.12 -8.43 -9.75
N ASP A 178 -19.21 -9.40 -9.68
CA ASP A 178 -19.54 -10.82 -9.49
C ASP A 178 -20.17 -11.08 -8.11
N ALA A 179 -19.82 -10.28 -7.10
CA ALA A 179 -20.45 -10.29 -5.79
C ALA A 179 -21.86 -9.64 -5.77
N GLY A 180 -22.32 -9.11 -6.90
CA GLY A 180 -23.61 -8.43 -6.99
C GLY A 180 -23.68 -7.14 -6.20
N ILE A 181 -22.56 -6.42 -6.07
CA ILE A 181 -22.55 -5.08 -5.47
C ILE A 181 -23.27 -4.13 -6.43
N PRO A 182 -24.27 -3.36 -5.96
CA PRO A 182 -25.02 -2.46 -6.83
C PRO A 182 -24.11 -1.44 -7.52
N GLN A 183 -24.46 -1.08 -8.76
CA GLN A 183 -23.70 -0.12 -9.55
C GLN A 183 -23.55 1.21 -8.80
N GLY A 184 -22.33 1.76 -8.78
CA GLY A 184 -22.02 3.02 -8.11
C GLY A 184 -21.67 2.90 -6.62
N VAL A 185 -22.00 1.78 -5.95
CA VAL A 185 -21.55 1.55 -4.56
C VAL A 185 -20.04 1.34 -4.53
N TYR A 186 -19.52 0.56 -5.48
CA TYR A 186 -18.10 0.53 -5.81
C TYR A 186 -17.92 1.01 -7.26
N GLY A 187 -16.91 1.83 -7.48
CA GLY A 187 -16.48 2.25 -8.80
C GLY A 187 -14.98 2.52 -8.81
N TRP A 188 -14.40 2.63 -10.01
CA TRP A 188 -13.02 3.04 -10.18
C TRP A 188 -12.89 3.93 -11.43
N LEU A 189 -11.88 4.79 -11.42
CA LEU A 189 -11.60 5.71 -12.52
C LEU A 189 -10.09 5.87 -12.74
N ASN A 190 -9.66 5.76 -14.00
CA ASN A 190 -8.29 6.06 -14.41
C ASN A 190 -8.07 7.57 -14.57
N ALA A 191 -8.26 8.34 -13.50
CA ALA A 191 -8.07 9.78 -13.51
C ALA A 191 -6.59 10.16 -13.37
N ASP A 192 -6.18 11.23 -14.05
CA ASP A 192 -4.92 11.92 -13.81
C ASP A 192 -5.00 12.80 -12.55
N ASN A 193 -4.00 13.64 -12.32
CA ASN A 193 -3.95 14.50 -11.12
C ASN A 193 -5.01 15.61 -11.16
N ASP A 194 -5.33 16.15 -12.34
CA ASP A 194 -6.33 17.20 -12.49
C ASP A 194 -7.74 16.64 -12.29
N GLY A 195 -8.01 15.44 -12.83
CA GLY A 195 -9.25 14.71 -12.56
C GLY A 195 -9.42 14.34 -11.09
N VAL A 196 -8.35 13.93 -10.39
CA VAL A 196 -8.40 13.75 -8.92
C VAL A 196 -8.74 15.06 -8.22
N SER A 197 -8.11 16.16 -8.63
CA SER A 197 -8.35 17.49 -8.05
C SER A 197 -9.79 17.97 -8.29
N GLN A 198 -10.36 17.66 -9.46
CA GLN A 198 -11.77 17.90 -9.78
C GLN A 198 -12.70 17.10 -8.86
N MET A 199 -12.47 15.79 -8.71
CA MET A 199 -13.27 14.93 -7.83
C MET A 199 -13.20 15.36 -6.36
N ILE A 200 -12.03 15.79 -5.86
CA ILE A 200 -11.90 16.30 -4.49
C ILE A 200 -12.74 17.56 -4.26
N LYS A 201 -12.91 18.42 -5.27
CA LYS A 201 -13.73 19.65 -5.15
C LYS A 201 -15.23 19.39 -5.32
N ASP A 202 -15.61 18.29 -5.97
CA ASP A 202 -17.01 17.97 -6.27
C ASP A 202 -17.83 17.66 -5.01
N SER A 203 -19.02 18.26 -4.86
CA SER A 203 -19.85 18.10 -3.66
C SER A 203 -20.38 16.68 -3.41
N ARG A 204 -20.36 15.80 -4.42
CA ARG A 204 -20.77 14.38 -4.31
C ARG A 204 -19.74 13.51 -3.59
N ILE A 205 -18.48 13.94 -3.53
CA ILE A 205 -17.44 13.28 -2.73
C ILE A 205 -17.45 13.85 -1.32
N ALA A 206 -17.71 13.00 -0.33
CA ALA A 206 -17.89 13.45 1.06
C ALA A 206 -16.59 13.42 1.88
N ALA A 207 -15.68 12.49 1.59
CA ALA A 207 -14.37 12.39 2.24
C ALA A 207 -13.34 11.72 1.33
N VAL A 208 -12.07 11.77 1.74
CA VAL A 208 -10.94 11.23 0.98
C VAL A 208 -10.12 10.27 1.85
N THR A 209 -9.69 9.16 1.28
CA THR A 209 -8.69 8.29 1.90
C THR A 209 -7.51 8.12 0.96
N VAL A 210 -6.30 8.27 1.48
CA VAL A 210 -5.05 8.15 0.71
C VAL A 210 -4.18 7.12 1.39
N THR A 211 -3.73 6.12 0.62
CA THR A 211 -2.55 5.35 0.99
C THR A 211 -1.46 5.59 -0.06
N GLY A 212 -0.27 6.00 0.36
CA GLY A 212 0.79 6.30 -0.61
C GLY A 212 1.97 7.07 -0.04
N SER A 213 2.58 7.89 -0.89
CA SER A 213 3.77 8.66 -0.53
C SER A 213 3.41 9.91 0.31
N VAL A 214 4.38 10.44 1.05
CA VAL A 214 4.20 11.66 1.85
C VAL A 214 3.86 12.85 0.95
N ARG A 215 4.50 12.96 -0.22
CA ARG A 215 4.23 13.97 -1.24
C ARG A 215 2.78 13.88 -1.73
N ALA A 216 2.31 12.69 -2.06
CA ALA A 216 0.92 12.49 -2.50
C ALA A 216 -0.07 12.84 -1.38
N GLY A 217 0.18 12.36 -0.16
CA GLY A 217 -0.65 12.65 1.01
C GLY A 217 -0.74 14.14 1.34
N ALA A 218 0.39 14.86 1.29
CA ALA A 218 0.42 16.30 1.54
C ALA A 218 -0.38 17.09 0.49
N ALA A 219 -0.19 16.77 -0.80
CA ALA A 219 -0.91 17.44 -1.88
C ALA A 219 -2.43 17.20 -1.81
N ILE A 220 -2.85 15.96 -1.60
CA ILE A 220 -4.27 15.61 -1.52
C ILE A 220 -4.90 16.12 -0.21
N GLY A 221 -4.18 16.00 0.92
CA GLY A 221 -4.64 16.50 2.21
C GLY A 221 -4.88 18.00 2.21
N ALA A 222 -4.02 18.78 1.54
CA ALA A 222 -4.23 20.22 1.36
C ALA A 222 -5.51 20.52 0.56
N GLN A 223 -5.75 19.81 -0.54
CA GLN A 223 -6.95 20.00 -1.37
C GLN A 223 -8.23 19.61 -0.63
N ALA A 224 -8.22 18.48 0.07
CA ALA A 224 -9.36 18.03 0.85
C ALA A 224 -9.65 18.98 2.02
N GLY A 225 -8.61 19.50 2.70
CA GLY A 225 -8.76 20.53 3.73
C GLY A 225 -9.38 21.82 3.16
N ALA A 226 -8.93 22.28 2.00
CA ALA A 226 -9.51 23.44 1.31
C ALA A 226 -10.98 23.22 0.91
N ALA A 227 -11.36 21.97 0.61
CA ALA A 227 -12.74 21.57 0.32
C ALA A 227 -13.56 21.19 1.57
N LEU A 228 -13.00 21.33 2.78
CA LEU A 228 -13.62 20.97 4.07
C LEU A 228 -14.02 19.49 4.19
N LYS A 229 -13.20 18.60 3.63
CA LYS A 229 -13.45 17.14 3.59
C LYS A 229 -12.49 16.39 4.50
N LYS A 230 -13.04 15.48 5.30
CA LYS A 230 -12.26 14.61 6.19
C LYS A 230 -11.28 13.76 5.37
N CYS A 231 -10.07 13.58 5.91
CA CYS A 231 -9.06 12.69 5.34
C CYS A 231 -8.65 11.58 6.30
N VAL A 232 -8.26 10.44 5.73
CA VAL A 232 -7.36 9.46 6.34
C VAL A 232 -6.12 9.37 5.45
N LEU A 233 -4.93 9.57 6.03
CA LEU A 233 -3.66 9.61 5.31
C LEU A 233 -2.70 8.53 5.83
N GLU A 234 -2.62 7.42 5.10
CA GLU A 234 -1.75 6.27 5.37
C GLU A 234 -0.47 6.37 4.53
N LEU A 235 0.58 6.97 5.10
CA LEU A 235 1.76 7.40 4.33
C LEU A 235 2.97 6.46 4.55
N GLY A 236 4.13 6.85 4.00
CA GLY A 236 5.37 6.09 4.16
C GLY A 236 5.90 6.11 5.60
N GLY A 237 6.41 4.96 6.06
CA GLY A 237 7.04 4.77 7.38
C GLY A 237 8.54 4.46 7.29
N SER A 238 9.25 4.68 8.40
CA SER A 238 10.65 4.27 8.59
C SER A 238 10.79 3.59 9.93
N ASP A 239 10.16 2.43 10.03
CA ASP A 239 9.88 1.77 11.30
C ASP A 239 11.17 1.25 11.95
N PRO A 240 11.36 1.52 13.25
CA PRO A 240 12.46 0.95 14.01
C PRO A 240 12.18 -0.52 14.32
N PHE A 241 13.22 -1.35 14.29
CA PHE A 241 13.20 -2.71 14.78
C PHE A 241 14.30 -2.83 15.85
N ILE A 242 13.88 -2.84 17.13
CA ILE A 242 14.78 -2.78 18.28
C ILE A 242 15.07 -4.20 18.77
N VAL A 243 16.34 -4.53 18.97
CA VAL A 243 16.77 -5.81 19.55
C VAL A 243 17.70 -5.53 20.73
N LEU A 244 17.30 -5.99 21.91
CA LEU A 244 18.05 -5.85 23.15
C LEU A 244 18.90 -7.09 23.42
N ASN A 245 19.85 -6.99 24.34
CA ASN A 245 20.81 -8.04 24.68
C ASN A 245 20.15 -9.34 25.16
N ASP A 246 18.96 -9.25 25.75
CA ASP A 246 18.18 -10.37 26.28
C ASP A 246 17.15 -10.93 25.29
N ALA A 247 17.12 -10.42 24.05
CA ALA A 247 16.20 -10.89 23.03
C ALA A 247 16.52 -12.34 22.60
N ASP A 248 15.47 -13.09 22.25
CA ASP A 248 15.63 -14.32 21.47
C ASP A 248 16.22 -13.95 20.09
N LEU A 249 17.53 -14.17 19.95
CA LEU A 249 18.29 -13.77 18.77
C LEU A 249 17.80 -14.46 17.50
N GLU A 250 17.46 -15.75 17.57
CA GLU A 250 16.99 -16.52 16.41
C GLU A 250 15.64 -16.01 15.92
N LEU A 251 14.73 -15.79 16.85
CA LEU A 251 13.41 -15.23 16.54
C LEU A 251 13.55 -13.80 16.00
N ALA A 252 14.38 -12.96 16.63
CA ALA A 252 14.63 -11.59 16.21
C ALA A 252 15.18 -11.51 14.78
N VAL A 253 16.15 -12.36 14.42
CA VAL A 253 16.72 -12.40 13.05
C VAL A 253 15.67 -12.85 12.04
N LYS A 254 14.90 -13.91 12.33
CA LYS A 254 13.81 -14.36 11.44
C LYS A 254 12.76 -13.28 11.21
N ALA A 255 12.32 -12.62 12.28
CA ALA A 255 11.36 -11.52 12.21
C ALA A 255 11.93 -10.30 11.47
N ALA A 256 13.21 -9.97 11.67
CA ALA A 256 13.90 -8.90 10.98
C ALA A 256 13.96 -9.13 9.47
N VAL A 257 14.37 -10.33 9.04
CA VAL A 257 14.46 -10.70 7.62
C VAL A 257 13.07 -10.65 6.98
N ALA A 258 12.07 -11.30 7.57
CA ALA A 258 10.70 -11.26 7.06
C ALA A 258 10.15 -9.82 7.01
N GLY A 259 10.36 -9.05 8.08
CA GLY A 259 9.89 -7.68 8.21
C GLY A 259 10.52 -6.71 7.19
N ARG A 260 11.79 -6.90 6.83
CA ARG A 260 12.51 -6.06 5.86
C ARG A 260 12.24 -6.48 4.42
N TYR A 261 12.22 -7.78 4.14
CA TYR A 261 12.32 -8.29 2.76
C TYR A 261 10.99 -8.76 2.16
N GLN A 262 9.90 -8.85 2.94
CA GLN A 262 8.55 -9.06 2.40
C GLN A 262 8.23 -8.03 1.30
N ASN A 263 7.55 -8.48 0.24
CA ASN A 263 7.22 -7.71 -0.95
C ASN A 263 8.43 -7.00 -1.58
N THR A 264 9.59 -7.66 -1.57
CA THR A 264 10.88 -7.08 -2.00
C THR A 264 11.19 -5.78 -1.23
N GLY A 265 10.78 -5.70 0.03
CA GLY A 265 10.92 -4.53 0.90
C GLY A 265 9.97 -3.38 0.62
N GLN A 266 9.00 -3.51 -0.28
CA GLN A 266 8.09 -2.43 -0.71
C GLN A 266 6.87 -2.28 0.21
N VAL A 267 7.10 -2.19 1.53
CA VAL A 267 6.03 -2.11 2.55
C VAL A 267 6.20 -0.87 3.42
N CYS A 268 5.12 -0.10 3.59
CA CYS A 268 5.11 1.13 4.39
C CYS A 268 5.53 0.88 5.85
N ALA A 269 5.13 -0.25 6.42
CA ALA A 269 5.49 -0.71 7.77
C ALA A 269 6.60 -1.80 7.78
N ALA A 270 7.43 -1.89 6.73
CA ALA A 270 8.61 -2.75 6.79
C ALA A 270 9.55 -2.34 7.93
N ALA A 271 10.29 -3.28 8.51
CA ALA A 271 11.42 -3.01 9.39
C ALA A 271 12.55 -2.36 8.58
N LYS A 272 12.81 -1.05 8.77
CA LYS A 272 13.78 -0.30 7.92
C LYS A 272 15.01 0.16 8.67
N ARG A 273 14.87 0.42 9.96
CA ARG A 273 15.97 0.85 10.85
C ARG A 273 16.11 -0.17 11.95
N PHE A 274 17.08 -1.06 11.79
CA PHE A 274 17.47 -1.92 12.88
C PHE A 274 18.17 -1.05 13.94
N ILE A 275 17.91 -1.30 15.22
CA ILE A 275 18.51 -0.61 16.36
C ILE A 275 18.86 -1.69 17.36
N ILE A 276 20.12 -2.07 17.39
CA ILE A 276 20.57 -3.28 18.10
C ILE A 276 21.46 -2.86 19.26
N GLU A 277 21.19 -3.41 20.44
CA GLU A 277 22.01 -3.19 21.62
C GLU A 277 23.42 -3.78 21.42
N GLU A 278 24.43 -3.10 21.95
CA GLU A 278 25.85 -3.34 21.61
C GLU A 278 26.30 -4.79 21.87
N GLY A 279 25.85 -5.40 22.96
CA GLY A 279 26.27 -6.74 23.37
C GLY A 279 25.82 -7.85 22.41
N ILE A 280 24.76 -7.63 21.62
CA ILE A 280 24.21 -8.60 20.66
C ILE A 280 24.39 -8.17 19.19
N ALA A 281 24.85 -6.93 18.95
CA ALA A 281 24.91 -6.32 17.63
C ALA A 281 25.72 -7.12 16.60
N SER A 282 26.89 -7.63 16.98
CA SER A 282 27.73 -8.40 16.06
C SER A 282 27.07 -9.72 15.65
N ALA A 283 26.56 -10.48 16.63
CA ALA A 283 25.91 -11.76 16.38
C ALA A 283 24.62 -11.60 15.56
N PHE A 284 23.83 -10.55 15.85
CA PHE A 284 22.65 -10.22 15.05
C PHE A 284 23.04 -9.87 13.61
N THR A 285 24.03 -9.00 13.42
CA THR A 285 24.44 -8.53 12.09
C THR A 285 24.92 -9.67 11.21
N GLU A 286 25.78 -10.55 11.74
CA GLU A 286 26.29 -11.71 11.01
C GLU A 286 25.14 -12.62 10.53
N ARG A 287 24.23 -12.98 11.44
CA ARG A 287 23.09 -13.86 11.13
C ARG A 287 22.10 -13.20 10.18
N PHE A 288 21.85 -11.90 10.35
CA PHE A 288 20.96 -11.14 9.47
C PHE A 288 21.54 -11.04 8.05
N VAL A 289 22.84 -10.75 7.91
CA VAL A 289 23.52 -10.71 6.59
C VAL A 289 23.50 -12.08 5.93
N ALA A 290 23.83 -13.14 6.66
CA ALA A 290 23.79 -14.52 6.14
C ALA A 290 22.39 -14.92 5.68
N ALA A 291 21.36 -14.63 6.48
CA ALA A 291 19.97 -14.92 6.12
C ALA A 291 19.47 -14.08 4.94
N ALA A 292 19.86 -12.80 4.85
CA ALA A 292 19.53 -11.94 3.71
C ALA A 292 20.21 -12.41 2.42
N ALA A 293 21.47 -12.87 2.50
CA ALA A 293 22.22 -13.40 1.36
C ALA A 293 21.64 -14.73 0.84
N ALA A 294 20.99 -15.51 1.70
CA ALA A 294 20.34 -16.77 1.34
C ALA A 294 18.97 -16.58 0.65
N LEU A 295 18.42 -15.36 0.59
CA LEU A 295 17.13 -15.11 -0.07
C LEU A 295 17.27 -15.27 -1.58
N LYS A 296 16.53 -16.23 -2.14
CA LYS A 296 16.42 -16.42 -3.59
C LYS A 296 15.68 -15.24 -4.24
N MET A 297 16.29 -14.66 -5.27
CA MET A 297 15.72 -13.59 -6.09
C MET A 297 15.66 -14.03 -7.55
N GLY A 298 14.53 -13.81 -8.20
CA GLY A 298 14.34 -14.21 -9.59
C GLY A 298 12.95 -13.92 -10.13
N ASP A 299 12.53 -14.66 -11.16
CA ASP A 299 11.18 -14.56 -11.73
C ASP A 299 10.15 -14.71 -10.60
N PRO A 300 9.28 -13.71 -10.37
CA PRO A 300 8.34 -13.75 -9.25
C PRO A 300 7.24 -14.80 -9.43
N ARG A 301 7.12 -15.46 -10.58
CA ARG A 301 6.22 -16.61 -10.81
C ARG A 301 6.81 -17.93 -10.34
N ASP A 302 8.12 -18.00 -10.17
CA ASP A 302 8.77 -19.15 -9.56
C ASP A 302 8.59 -19.09 -8.03
N GLU A 303 7.93 -20.11 -7.50
CA GLU A 303 7.53 -20.21 -6.10
C GLU A 303 8.71 -20.30 -5.13
N GLU A 304 9.90 -20.68 -5.62
CA GLU A 304 11.12 -20.73 -4.80
C GLU A 304 11.71 -19.34 -4.52
N ASN A 305 11.38 -18.33 -5.32
CA ASN A 305 11.94 -16.99 -5.17
C ASN A 305 11.22 -16.22 -4.06
N ALA A 306 11.96 -15.90 -3.01
CA ALA A 306 11.48 -15.05 -1.92
C ALA A 306 11.39 -13.56 -2.33
N LEU A 307 12.12 -13.18 -3.37
CA LEU A 307 12.24 -11.81 -3.85
C LEU A 307 12.02 -11.73 -5.36
N GLY A 308 11.18 -10.78 -5.77
CA GLY A 308 10.99 -10.42 -7.17
C GLY A 308 11.74 -9.12 -7.53
N PRO A 309 11.47 -8.55 -8.72
CA PRO A 309 11.96 -7.22 -9.07
C PRO A 309 11.26 -6.14 -8.23
N MET A 310 11.82 -4.92 -8.23
CA MET A 310 11.10 -3.74 -7.76
C MET A 310 10.00 -3.36 -8.77
N ALA A 311 8.89 -2.81 -8.31
CA ALA A 311 7.73 -2.57 -9.17
C ALA A 311 7.94 -1.49 -10.24
N ARG A 312 8.83 -0.52 -10.00
CA ARG A 312 9.07 0.60 -10.91
C ARG A 312 10.56 0.95 -11.06
N PHE A 313 10.97 1.20 -12.29
CA PHE A 313 12.37 1.48 -12.65
C PHE A 313 12.89 2.75 -11.99
N ASP A 314 12.11 3.82 -12.00
CA ASP A 314 12.48 5.09 -11.36
C ASP A 314 12.68 4.95 -9.85
N LEU A 315 11.90 4.10 -9.18
CA LEU A 315 12.06 3.83 -7.75
C LEU A 315 13.28 2.96 -7.43
N ARG A 316 13.70 2.07 -8.35
CA ARG A 316 14.98 1.35 -8.24
C ARG A 316 16.15 2.32 -8.37
N ASP A 317 16.06 3.24 -9.32
CA ASP A 317 17.10 4.23 -9.56
C ASP A 317 17.26 5.18 -8.37
N GLU A 318 16.15 5.64 -7.82
CA GLU A 318 16.18 6.45 -6.60
C GLU A 318 16.73 5.67 -5.40
N LEU A 319 16.34 4.41 -5.23
CA LEU A 319 16.87 3.56 -4.16
C LEU A 319 18.39 3.42 -4.25
N HIS A 320 18.91 3.13 -5.43
CA HIS A 320 20.35 3.02 -5.63
C HIS A 320 21.06 4.34 -5.30
N HIS A 321 20.50 5.48 -5.73
CA HIS A 321 21.04 6.78 -5.36
C HIS A 321 21.04 7.02 -3.83
N GLN A 322 20.01 6.54 -3.13
CA GLN A 322 19.98 6.59 -1.65
C GLN A 322 21.08 5.71 -1.03
N VAL A 323 21.37 4.55 -1.60
CA VAL A 323 22.46 3.66 -1.17
C VAL A 323 23.81 4.33 -1.42
N GLU A 324 24.10 4.81 -2.63
CA GLU A 324 25.33 5.53 -2.98
C GLU A 324 25.59 6.71 -2.03
N LYS A 325 24.55 7.52 -1.78
CA LYS A 325 24.62 8.66 -0.85
C LYS A 325 24.91 8.22 0.58
N THR A 326 24.36 7.08 1.01
CA THR A 326 24.57 6.53 2.36
C THR A 326 26.02 6.03 2.52
N LEU A 327 26.57 5.36 1.50
CA LEU A 327 27.97 4.94 1.48
C LEU A 327 28.94 6.14 1.45
N ALA A 328 28.65 7.16 0.66
CA ALA A 328 29.42 8.40 0.63
C ALA A 328 29.42 9.16 1.98
N GLN A 329 28.48 8.86 2.87
CA GLN A 329 28.42 9.42 4.22
C GLN A 329 29.18 8.60 5.27
N GLY A 330 29.79 7.48 4.86
CA GLY A 330 30.61 6.62 5.71
C GLY A 330 29.93 5.34 6.20
N ALA A 331 28.73 5.00 5.68
CA ALA A 331 28.15 3.70 5.94
C ALA A 331 28.97 2.59 5.26
N ARG A 332 29.02 1.42 5.89
CA ARG A 332 29.72 0.25 5.37
C ARG A 332 28.75 -0.68 4.65
N LEU A 333 29.03 -1.00 3.38
CA LEU A 333 28.26 -2.00 2.64
C LEU A 333 28.64 -3.42 3.12
N LEU A 334 27.64 -4.19 3.55
CA LEU A 334 27.82 -5.58 4.03
C LEU A 334 27.28 -6.61 3.04
N LEU A 335 26.29 -6.24 2.23
CA LEU A 335 25.68 -7.10 1.21
C LEU A 335 25.02 -6.23 0.13
N GLY A 336 25.04 -6.68 -1.12
CA GLY A 336 24.26 -6.10 -2.22
C GLY A 336 24.79 -4.74 -2.68
N GLY A 337 23.89 -3.76 -2.82
CA GLY A 337 24.22 -2.37 -3.15
C GLY A 337 24.15 -2.00 -4.63
N GLU A 338 24.12 -2.98 -5.53
CA GLU A 338 24.22 -2.76 -6.98
C GLU A 338 22.96 -3.18 -7.75
N LYS A 339 22.60 -2.43 -8.79
CA LYS A 339 21.50 -2.83 -9.69
C LYS A 339 21.91 -4.08 -10.46
N MET A 340 21.02 -5.06 -10.57
CA MET A 340 21.28 -6.21 -11.42
C MET A 340 21.13 -5.83 -12.89
N ALA A 341 22.05 -6.33 -13.73
CA ALA A 341 21.98 -6.17 -15.18
C ALA A 341 20.80 -6.95 -15.78
N GLY A 342 20.31 -6.50 -16.94
CA GLY A 342 19.22 -7.14 -17.67
C GLY A 342 17.99 -6.25 -17.82
N ALA A 343 16.96 -6.79 -18.47
CA ALA A 343 15.72 -6.05 -18.77
C ALA A 343 14.80 -5.88 -17.55
N GLY A 344 14.90 -6.77 -16.56
CA GLY A 344 14.11 -6.71 -15.34
C GLY A 344 14.61 -5.67 -14.34
N ASN A 345 13.71 -5.24 -13.47
CA ASN A 345 13.93 -4.17 -12.50
C ASN A 345 14.43 -4.70 -11.14
N TYR A 346 15.45 -5.54 -11.14
CA TYR A 346 15.94 -6.20 -9.94
C TYR A 346 16.95 -5.37 -9.15
N TYR A 347 16.85 -5.43 -7.82
CA TYR A 347 17.80 -4.84 -6.88
C TYR A 347 18.00 -5.81 -5.71
N PRO A 348 19.22 -6.33 -5.49
CA PRO A 348 19.47 -7.42 -4.56
C PRO A 348 19.25 -6.98 -3.11
N PRO A 349 19.06 -7.93 -2.17
CA PRO A 349 19.11 -7.64 -0.74
C PRO A 349 20.33 -6.80 -0.38
N THR A 350 20.08 -5.61 0.18
CA THR A 350 21.16 -4.68 0.52
C THR A 350 21.20 -4.40 2.01
N VAL A 351 22.37 -4.59 2.61
CA VAL A 351 22.63 -4.35 4.03
C VAL A 351 23.77 -3.34 4.17
N SER A 352 23.52 -2.24 4.88
CA SER A 352 24.55 -1.25 5.24
C SER A 352 24.67 -1.08 6.76
N GLY A 353 25.86 -1.32 7.29
CA GLY A 353 26.24 -1.04 8.68
C GLY A 353 26.81 0.37 8.85
N GLU A 354 27.26 0.71 10.05
CA GLU A 354 27.99 1.96 10.36
C GLU A 354 27.18 3.24 10.00
N CYS A 355 25.86 3.19 10.20
CA CYS A 355 24.95 4.26 9.79
C CYS A 355 24.73 5.29 10.93
N TYR A 356 25.65 6.23 11.09
CA TYR A 356 25.56 7.23 12.16
C TYR A 356 24.58 8.38 11.84
N PRO A 357 23.76 8.86 12.80
CA PRO A 357 23.13 10.16 12.71
C PRO A 357 24.20 11.26 12.50
N ARG A 358 23.92 12.26 11.66
CA ARG A 358 24.91 13.30 11.26
C ARG A 358 25.56 14.08 12.43
N ASN A 359 25.03 13.99 13.66
CA ASN A 359 25.56 14.65 14.86
C ASN A 359 26.20 13.73 15.92
N ASP A 360 26.18 12.39 15.74
CA ASP A 360 26.58 11.46 16.81
C ASP A 360 27.93 10.76 16.54
N ARG A 361 28.88 11.42 15.87
CA ARG A 361 30.26 10.92 15.80
C ARG A 361 31.00 10.99 17.15
N VAL A 362 30.40 11.60 18.18
CA VAL A 362 31.09 11.98 19.44
C VAL A 362 30.71 11.11 20.65
N SER A 363 29.71 10.24 20.56
CA SER A 363 29.46 9.24 21.61
C SER A 363 29.41 7.87 20.97
N GLY A 364 30.14 6.89 21.53
CA GLY A 364 30.18 5.48 21.09
C GLY A 364 28.84 4.74 21.18
N ARG A 365 27.73 5.42 20.92
CA ARG A 365 26.39 4.88 20.78
C ARG A 365 26.22 4.40 19.34
N ASN A 366 26.40 3.11 19.22
CA ASN A 366 26.23 2.32 18.02
C ASN A 366 24.77 2.37 17.53
N VAL A 367 24.48 3.14 16.47
CA VAL A 367 23.23 3.08 15.69
C VAL A 367 23.48 2.33 14.38
N TRP A 368 22.89 1.14 14.20
CA TRP A 368 23.20 0.16 13.14
C TRP A 368 21.97 -0.70 12.83
N PRO A 369 21.83 -1.35 11.65
CA PRO A 369 22.04 -0.97 10.24
C PRO A 369 20.81 -0.34 9.54
N ARG A 370 21.02 0.39 8.42
CA ARG A 370 19.97 0.67 7.42
C ARG A 370 20.02 -0.41 6.34
N CYS A 371 18.86 -0.98 5.99
CA CYS A 371 18.78 -1.96 4.89
C CYS A 371 18.01 -1.35 3.72
N GLY A 372 18.72 -1.16 2.60
CA GLY A 372 18.36 -0.33 1.47
C GLY A 372 17.58 -1.04 0.38
N ASN A 373 16.40 -1.58 0.71
CA ASN A 373 15.42 -2.07 -0.29
C ASN A 373 14.10 -1.27 -0.26
N HIS A 374 14.13 0.02 0.13
CA HIS A 374 12.92 0.83 0.19
C HIS A 374 13.12 2.31 -0.11
N HIS A 375 12.15 2.87 -0.83
CA HIS A 375 11.98 4.30 -1.02
C HIS A 375 11.30 4.92 0.21
N CYS A 376 11.98 5.83 0.91
CA CYS A 376 11.38 6.66 1.97
C CYS A 376 11.56 8.15 1.63
N GLU A 377 10.49 8.83 1.18
CA GLU A 377 10.52 10.27 0.87
C GLU A 377 10.94 11.15 2.08
N ARG A 378 10.80 10.65 3.31
CA ARG A 378 11.25 11.32 4.54
C ARG A 378 12.69 11.01 4.96
N CYS A 379 13.56 10.56 4.05
CA CYS A 379 15.01 10.69 4.22
C CYS A 379 15.51 12.16 4.14
N ARG A 380 14.66 13.15 4.44
CA ARG A 380 14.99 14.57 4.65
C ARG A 380 15.18 14.96 6.12
N THR A 381 15.06 14.05 7.09
CA THR A 381 15.47 14.36 8.49
C THR A 381 16.99 14.45 8.69
N CYS A 382 17.78 14.43 7.61
CA CYS A 382 19.19 14.87 7.61
C CYS A 382 19.42 16.19 6.83
N THR A 383 18.37 16.93 6.47
CA THR A 383 18.46 18.31 5.97
C THR A 383 17.70 19.22 6.93
N GLY A 384 18.36 19.61 8.01
CA GLY A 384 17.95 20.79 8.77
C GLY A 384 18.05 21.99 7.83
N THR A 385 16.93 22.68 7.66
CA THR A 385 16.91 24.10 7.31
C THR A 385 17.64 24.85 8.41
N GLY A 386 18.76 25.49 8.05
CA GLY A 386 19.12 26.76 8.65
C GLY A 386 18.18 27.85 8.16
#